data_AF-H6BYQ8-F1
#
_entry.id   AF-H6BYQ8-F1
#
_cell.length_a   1.000
_cell.length_b   1.000
_cell.length_c   1.000
_cell.angle_alpha   90.00
_cell.angle_beta   90.00
_cell.angle_gamma   90.00
#
_symmetry.space_group_name_H-M   'P 1'
#
loop_
_entity.id
_entity.type
_entity.pdbx_description
1 polymer ?
#
loop_
_entity_poly.entity_id
_entity_poly.type
_entity_poly.pdbx_seq_one_letter_code
_entity_poly.pdbx_strand_id
1 'polypeptide(L)'
;MAADMSKRGAEVRNPTGRSKRLRRWHHQQRQSLDFGSLQALFSQIQPPPQSASAAEEGSTGTDVVDPSLWYVLTTAVLLAFHKEQLVQDLWTYLANSGTHHTNDDEGRQHDDPTNTGGIQAQAEEEQRLLSTARKVREACLKASTLVGFPRAINALFALTSSIGQTHPHTLASILANDKPLRPSSSASSSFSASLAPPADDNIDNLNHSYDISSGNLSPTTTNRSPTPTTMDKSTSHFHQRGLSFFRRIYSHHTPRVLQAMDTTSGGDLTYFAINCIYGELLSEFRILGPLETGLLEFVCCLADGCGPQAKGHFFGSINLGATTTTLRATVLLAEKIAEQLDMACPWKTDHHMVASERVDFDDMDTDIETTDNDYRRDKNESAANDGEKRDHRKDKEEYEPEPEHIFVSDFQFLDRIMAR
;
A
#
# COMPACT_ATOMS: atom_id res chain seq x y z
N MET A 1 -23.09 17.09 -79.60
CA MET A 1 -22.48 18.14 -78.74
C MET A 1 -23.10 17.96 -77.36
N ALA A 2 -22.41 17.30 -76.43
CA ALA A 2 -21.64 17.94 -75.33
C ALA A 2 -22.56 18.82 -74.45
N ALA A 3 -22.63 18.74 -73.12
CA ALA A 3 -21.92 18.03 -72.07
C ALA A 3 -22.77 18.21 -70.77
N ASP A 4 -22.26 17.69 -69.64
CA ASP A 4 -22.31 18.30 -68.29
C ASP A 4 -22.90 17.43 -67.16
N MET A 5 -22.33 17.65 -65.97
CA MET A 5 -22.60 17.12 -64.63
C MET A 5 -21.60 16.08 -64.09
N SER A 6 -20.42 16.59 -63.72
CA SER A 6 -19.57 16.05 -62.66
C SER A 6 -19.11 17.18 -61.74
N LYS A 7 -19.33 17.03 -60.42
CA LYS A 7 -18.45 17.44 -59.31
C LYS A 7 -19.19 17.38 -57.95
N ARG A 8 -18.83 16.40 -57.12
CA ARG A 8 -18.92 16.49 -55.65
C ARG A 8 -17.50 16.37 -55.10
N GLY A 9 -17.09 17.39 -54.34
CA GLY A 9 -15.75 17.51 -53.76
C GLY A 9 -15.58 16.69 -52.49
N ALA A 10 -14.40 16.11 -52.34
CA ALA A 10 -13.91 15.50 -51.11
C ALA A 10 -13.18 16.56 -50.27
N GLU A 11 -13.59 16.71 -49.02
CA GLU A 11 -13.01 17.62 -48.04
C GLU A 11 -11.83 16.95 -47.33
N VAL A 12 -10.65 17.56 -47.45
CA VAL A 12 -9.37 17.06 -46.90
C VAL A 12 -9.28 17.42 -45.42
N ARG A 13 -9.37 16.41 -44.53
CA ARG A 13 -9.11 16.57 -43.08
C ARG A 13 -7.62 16.72 -42.79
N ASN A 14 -7.29 17.75 -42.03
CA ASN A 14 -5.93 18.22 -41.71
C ASN A 14 -5.25 17.33 -40.61
N PRO A 15 -4.06 16.73 -40.83
CA PRO A 15 -3.47 15.69 -39.97
C PRO A 15 -2.63 16.18 -38.76
N THR A 16 -2.64 17.47 -38.42
CA THR A 16 -1.63 18.08 -37.52
C THR A 16 -1.84 17.84 -36.01
N GLY A 17 -3.01 17.35 -35.58
CA GLY A 17 -3.33 17.13 -34.16
C GLY A 17 -2.73 15.86 -33.56
N ARG A 18 -2.59 14.77 -34.34
CA ARG A 18 -2.21 13.45 -33.84
C ARG A 18 -0.71 13.36 -33.48
N SER A 19 0.14 14.08 -34.23
CA SER A 19 1.60 14.09 -34.05
C SER A 19 2.04 14.84 -32.77
N LYS A 20 1.35 15.91 -32.38
CA LYS A 20 1.66 16.65 -31.16
C LYS A 20 1.32 15.87 -29.89
N ARG A 21 0.24 15.09 -29.90
CA ARG A 21 -0.16 14.21 -28.79
C ARG A 21 0.83 13.06 -28.62
N LEU A 22 1.29 12.48 -29.73
CA LEU A 22 2.30 11.41 -29.72
C LEU A 22 3.68 11.91 -29.24
N ARG A 23 4.08 13.12 -29.63
CA ARG A 23 5.34 13.74 -29.17
C ARG A 23 5.30 14.10 -27.67
N ARG A 24 4.17 14.60 -27.16
CA ARG A 24 4.00 14.81 -25.70
C ARG A 24 4.05 13.49 -24.94
N TRP A 25 3.41 12.44 -25.46
CA TRP A 25 3.48 11.09 -24.90
C TRP A 25 4.91 10.54 -24.86
N HIS A 26 5.69 10.71 -25.94
CA HIS A 26 7.11 10.32 -25.96
C HIS A 26 8.03 11.20 -25.08
N HIS A 27 7.70 12.47 -24.88
CA HIS A 27 8.48 13.35 -24.00
C HIS A 27 8.22 13.05 -22.51
N GLN A 28 6.97 12.69 -22.17
CA GLN A 28 6.60 12.20 -20.84
C GLN A 28 7.21 10.82 -20.51
N GLN A 29 7.62 10.06 -21.54
CA GLN A 29 8.27 8.75 -21.41
C GLN A 29 9.81 8.81 -21.27
N ARG A 30 10.42 9.99 -21.10
CA ARG A 30 11.89 10.13 -20.92
C ARG A 30 12.31 10.85 -19.63
N GLN A 31 11.44 10.93 -18.63
CA GLN A 31 11.89 11.29 -17.28
C GLN A 31 12.56 10.06 -16.67
N SER A 32 13.88 9.96 -16.85
CA SER A 32 14.70 8.99 -16.13
C SER A 32 14.81 9.45 -14.68
N LEU A 33 14.48 8.57 -13.74
CA LEU A 33 14.75 8.83 -12.33
C LEU A 33 16.24 8.64 -12.04
N ASP A 34 16.78 9.50 -11.18
CA ASP A 34 18.06 9.34 -10.53
C ASP A 34 17.89 8.45 -9.29
N PHE A 35 17.90 7.13 -9.50
CA PHE A 35 17.78 6.14 -8.43
C PHE A 35 18.95 6.16 -7.44
N GLY A 36 20.14 6.60 -7.87
CA GLY A 36 21.30 6.73 -6.99
C GLY A 36 21.06 7.74 -5.87
N SER A 37 20.43 8.87 -6.21
CA SER A 37 20.03 9.86 -5.20
C SER A 37 18.95 9.35 -4.23
N LEU A 38 18.05 8.46 -4.66
CA LEU A 38 17.03 7.85 -3.81
C LEU A 38 17.65 6.84 -2.85
N GLN A 39 18.58 6.02 -3.34
CA GLN A 39 19.36 5.08 -2.53
C GLN A 39 20.18 5.83 -1.47
N ALA A 40 20.81 6.95 -1.83
CA ALA A 40 21.65 7.74 -0.93
C ALA A 40 20.91 8.27 0.31
N LEU A 41 19.58 8.48 0.23
CA LEU A 41 18.77 8.87 1.39
C LEU A 41 18.79 7.83 2.51
N PHE A 42 18.93 6.54 2.15
CA PHE A 42 18.91 5.44 3.10
C PHE A 42 20.32 4.96 3.50
N SER A 43 21.33 5.23 2.68
CA SER A 43 22.74 4.94 3.02
C SER A 43 23.24 5.72 4.24
N GLN A 44 22.63 6.87 4.55
CA GLN A 44 23.02 7.75 5.66
C GLN A 44 22.35 7.37 7.00
N ILE A 45 21.44 6.39 7.01
CA ILE A 45 20.66 6.00 8.21
C ILE A 45 21.45 5.00 9.09
N GLN A 46 22.73 4.74 8.79
CA GLN A 46 23.56 3.90 9.66
C GLN A 46 23.73 4.56 11.04
N PRO A 47 23.69 3.77 12.14
CA PRO A 47 23.88 4.31 13.47
C PRO A 47 25.27 4.96 13.59
N PRO A 48 25.42 6.01 14.41
CA PRO A 48 26.73 6.59 14.67
C PRO A 48 27.68 5.50 15.21
N PRO A 49 28.98 5.54 14.87
CA PRO A 49 29.94 4.57 15.39
C PRO A 49 29.89 4.60 16.91
N GLN A 50 29.44 3.51 17.52
CA GLN A 50 29.39 3.37 18.96
C GLN A 50 30.82 3.54 19.49
N SER A 51 31.06 4.61 20.25
CA SER A 51 32.29 4.75 21.03
C SER A 51 32.41 3.52 21.93
N ALA A 52 33.47 2.75 21.73
CA ALA A 52 33.76 1.53 22.46
C ALA A 52 33.98 1.80 23.95
N SER A 53 32.92 1.91 24.74
CA SER A 53 32.98 1.78 26.20
C SER A 53 31.58 1.65 26.81
N ALA A 54 31.12 0.40 26.99
CA ALA A 54 30.39 -0.09 28.16
C ALA A 54 29.69 -1.39 27.77
N ALA A 55 30.22 -2.50 28.29
CA ALA A 55 29.52 -3.78 28.26
C ALA A 55 28.37 -3.72 29.28
N GLU A 56 27.13 -3.70 28.80
CA GLU A 56 25.99 -4.21 29.55
C GLU A 56 25.15 -5.11 28.63
N GLU A 57 24.96 -6.34 29.11
CA GLU A 57 24.18 -7.40 28.47
C GLU A 57 22.68 -7.06 28.60
N GLY A 58 22.03 -6.82 27.47
CA GLY A 58 20.59 -6.54 27.43
C GLY A 58 20.09 -6.17 26.04
N SER A 59 20.06 -7.15 25.12
CA SER A 59 19.23 -7.19 23.90
C SER A 59 18.82 -5.82 23.30
N THR A 60 19.75 -5.10 22.67
CA THR A 60 19.43 -4.03 21.74
C THR A 60 19.59 -4.56 20.32
N GLY A 61 18.45 -4.86 19.68
CA GLY A 61 18.41 -5.15 18.25
C GLY A 61 19.05 -3.98 17.53
N THR A 62 20.10 -4.26 16.77
CA THR A 62 20.82 -3.24 16.02
C THR A 62 19.86 -2.63 15.00
N ASP A 63 19.68 -1.32 15.07
CA ASP A 63 18.86 -0.47 14.17
C ASP A 63 19.44 -0.42 12.74
N VAL A 64 19.77 -1.56 12.15
CA VAL A 64 20.22 -1.64 10.77
C VAL A 64 18.97 -1.67 9.90
N VAL A 65 18.69 -0.53 9.27
CA VAL A 65 17.67 -0.44 8.23
C VAL A 65 18.03 -1.40 7.10
N ASP A 66 17.10 -2.30 6.72
CA ASP A 66 17.31 -3.25 5.62
C ASP A 66 17.70 -2.47 4.34
N PRO A 67 18.84 -2.79 3.70
CA PRO A 67 19.25 -2.14 2.46
C PRO A 67 18.22 -2.24 1.32
N SER A 68 17.23 -3.14 1.43
CA SER A 68 16.11 -3.19 0.48
C SER A 68 15.10 -2.08 0.59
N LEU A 69 15.02 -1.42 1.76
CA LEU A 69 13.89 -0.58 2.11
C LEU A 69 13.68 0.53 1.07
N TRP A 70 14.75 1.17 0.59
CA TRP A 70 14.63 2.28 -0.36
C TRP A 70 13.96 1.86 -1.68
N TYR A 71 14.27 0.69 -2.24
CA TYR A 71 13.67 0.25 -3.50
C TYR A 71 12.28 -0.36 -3.33
N VAL A 72 11.98 -0.91 -2.15
CA VAL A 72 10.62 -1.33 -1.76
C VAL A 72 9.71 -0.10 -1.73
N LEU A 73 10.15 0.98 -1.06
CA LEU A 73 9.40 2.24 -0.97
C LEU A 73 9.34 2.97 -2.32
N THR A 74 10.43 2.94 -3.10
CA THR A 74 10.41 3.49 -4.47
C THR A 74 9.36 2.78 -5.32
N THR A 75 9.28 1.46 -5.27
CA THR A 75 8.26 0.68 -5.99
C THR A 75 6.85 1.14 -5.59
N ALA A 76 6.58 1.23 -4.28
CA ALA A 76 5.29 1.69 -3.76
C ALA A 76 4.90 3.10 -4.26
N VAL A 77 5.82 4.06 -4.19
CA VAL A 77 5.61 5.43 -4.66
C VAL A 77 5.39 5.48 -6.17
N LEU A 78 6.15 4.72 -6.96
CA LEU A 78 5.95 4.65 -8.42
C LEU A 78 4.54 4.16 -8.77
N LEU A 79 4.02 3.17 -8.05
CA LEU A 79 2.65 2.69 -8.25
C LEU A 79 1.63 3.76 -7.85
N ALA A 80 1.79 4.40 -6.69
CA ALA A 80 0.90 5.47 -6.22
C ALA A 80 0.89 6.67 -7.19
N PHE A 81 2.04 7.00 -7.79
CA PHE A 81 2.18 8.06 -8.81
C PHE A 81 1.87 7.63 -10.24
N HIS A 82 1.42 6.39 -10.45
CA HIS A 82 0.97 5.92 -11.75
C HIS A 82 2.10 5.86 -12.78
N LYS A 83 3.29 5.45 -12.32
CA LYS A 83 4.53 5.33 -13.08
C LYS A 83 5.04 3.89 -13.07
N GLU A 84 4.13 2.95 -13.28
CA GLU A 84 4.40 1.51 -13.20
C GLU A 84 5.49 1.07 -14.17
N GLN A 85 5.62 1.77 -15.31
CA GLN A 85 6.67 1.51 -16.29
C GLN A 85 8.07 1.76 -15.74
N LEU A 86 8.26 2.72 -14.82
CA LEU A 86 9.58 3.03 -14.24
C LEU A 86 10.09 1.92 -13.30
N VAL A 87 9.25 0.95 -12.94
CA VAL A 87 9.69 -0.24 -12.19
C VAL A 87 10.71 -1.06 -12.98
N GLN A 88 10.62 -1.07 -14.31
CA GLN A 88 11.62 -1.71 -15.18
C GLN A 88 12.98 -0.99 -15.13
N ASP A 89 12.96 0.34 -15.00
CA ASP A 89 14.15 1.19 -14.95
C ASP A 89 14.82 1.03 -13.58
N LEU A 90 14.01 0.96 -12.51
CA LEU A 90 14.47 0.62 -11.16
C LEU A 90 15.15 -0.75 -11.14
N TRP A 91 14.55 -1.77 -11.77
CA TRP A 91 15.19 -3.09 -11.89
C TRP A 91 16.53 -3.01 -12.62
N THR A 92 16.57 -2.32 -13.76
CA THR A 92 17.79 -2.15 -14.55
C THR A 92 18.90 -1.49 -13.72
N TYR A 93 18.56 -0.47 -12.93
CA TYR A 93 19.48 0.17 -12.01
C TYR A 93 19.99 -0.82 -10.94
N LEU A 94 19.10 -1.57 -10.29
CA LEU A 94 19.46 -2.53 -9.23
C LEU A 94 20.35 -3.67 -9.75
N ALA A 95 20.04 -4.17 -10.95
CA ALA A 95 20.81 -5.20 -11.62
C ALA A 95 22.25 -4.75 -11.95
N ASN A 96 22.41 -3.50 -12.39
CA ASN A 96 23.73 -2.97 -12.76
C ASN A 96 24.54 -2.46 -11.56
N SER A 97 23.88 -2.05 -10.47
CA SER A 97 24.56 -1.46 -9.30
C SER A 97 25.49 -2.42 -8.55
N GLY A 98 25.37 -3.75 -8.75
CA GLY A 98 26.27 -4.76 -8.16
C GLY A 98 27.61 -4.90 -8.88
N THR A 99 27.73 -4.39 -10.12
CA THR A 99 28.88 -4.66 -10.99
C THR A 99 30.10 -3.75 -10.75
N HIS A 100 29.95 -2.70 -9.94
CA HIS A 100 30.96 -1.64 -9.82
C HIS A 100 32.08 -1.90 -8.79
N HIS A 101 32.08 -3.03 -8.09
CA HIS A 101 33.00 -3.26 -6.97
C HIS A 101 34.26 -4.11 -7.26
N THR A 102 34.49 -4.59 -8.49
CA THR A 102 35.57 -5.56 -8.76
C THR A 102 36.66 -5.15 -9.76
N ASN A 103 36.61 -3.96 -10.36
CA ASN A 103 37.54 -3.60 -11.45
C ASN A 103 38.74 -2.73 -11.05
N ASP A 104 38.89 -2.36 -9.77
CA ASP A 104 40.02 -1.53 -9.31
C ASP A 104 41.26 -2.33 -8.87
N ASP A 105 41.27 -3.67 -9.03
CA ASP A 105 42.43 -4.53 -8.72
C ASP A 105 43.04 -5.17 -9.99
N GLU A 106 43.24 -4.39 -11.06
CA GLU A 106 44.02 -4.80 -12.24
C GLU A 106 45.55 -4.83 -11.98
N GLY A 107 45.99 -5.28 -10.79
CA GLY A 107 47.37 -5.16 -10.34
C GLY A 107 48.17 -6.44 -10.14
N ARG A 108 47.54 -7.61 -9.96
CA ARG A 108 48.29 -8.85 -9.64
C ARG A 108 47.75 -10.07 -10.40
N GLN A 109 48.26 -10.26 -11.61
CA GLN A 109 48.31 -11.57 -12.25
C GLN A 109 49.14 -12.51 -11.38
N HIS A 110 48.48 -13.29 -10.53
CA HIS A 110 49.00 -14.52 -10.00
C HIS A 110 48.08 -15.62 -10.52
N ASP A 111 48.61 -16.44 -11.43
CA ASP A 111 47.93 -17.58 -12.04
C ASP A 111 47.64 -18.65 -10.95
N ASP A 112 46.50 -18.54 -10.27
CA ASP A 112 45.96 -19.59 -9.40
C ASP A 112 44.98 -20.46 -10.22
N PRO A 113 45.23 -21.77 -10.39
CA PRO A 113 44.38 -22.69 -11.14
C PRO A 113 43.01 -22.95 -10.50
N THR A 114 42.73 -22.42 -9.31
CA THR A 114 41.46 -22.62 -8.63
C THR A 114 40.57 -21.38 -8.72
N ASN A 115 39.97 -21.16 -9.91
CA ASN A 115 38.93 -20.15 -10.20
C ASN A 115 37.60 -20.43 -9.46
N THR A 116 37.70 -20.67 -8.15
CA THR A 116 36.60 -20.96 -7.23
C THR A 116 35.94 -19.67 -6.78
N GLY A 117 36.73 -18.58 -6.67
CA GLY A 117 36.23 -17.27 -6.26
C GLY A 117 35.26 -16.63 -7.25
N GLY A 118 35.48 -16.77 -8.55
CA GLY A 118 34.59 -16.23 -9.58
C GLY A 118 33.22 -16.90 -9.62
N ILE A 119 33.17 -18.22 -9.43
CA ILE A 119 31.91 -18.99 -9.42
C ILE A 119 31.06 -18.62 -8.19
N GLN A 120 31.69 -18.48 -7.02
CA GLN A 120 30.98 -18.13 -5.80
C GLN A 120 30.42 -16.70 -5.85
N ALA A 121 31.22 -15.73 -6.30
CA ALA A 121 30.77 -14.34 -6.45
C ALA A 121 29.58 -14.21 -7.41
N GLN A 122 29.59 -14.96 -8.52
CA GLN A 122 28.47 -14.99 -9.46
C GLN A 122 27.20 -15.58 -8.84
N ALA A 123 27.32 -16.67 -8.07
CA ALA A 123 26.18 -17.28 -7.40
C ALA A 123 25.57 -16.38 -6.31
N GLU A 124 26.43 -15.66 -5.56
CA GLU A 124 26.00 -14.69 -4.55
C GLU A 124 25.27 -13.50 -5.20
N GLU A 125 25.78 -12.99 -6.32
CA GLU A 125 25.12 -11.93 -7.08
C GLU A 125 23.76 -12.39 -7.64
N GLU A 126 23.69 -13.58 -8.22
CA GLU A 126 22.43 -14.15 -8.72
C GLU A 126 21.40 -14.29 -7.59
N GLN A 127 21.82 -14.76 -6.42
CA GLN A 127 20.97 -14.87 -5.24
C GLN A 127 20.50 -13.49 -4.73
N ARG A 128 21.37 -12.48 -4.76
CA ARG A 128 21.03 -11.07 -4.44
C ARG A 128 19.97 -10.53 -5.38
N LEU A 129 20.13 -10.74 -6.69
CA LEU A 129 19.20 -10.30 -7.72
C LEU A 129 17.85 -11.02 -7.62
N LEU A 130 17.87 -12.33 -7.35
CA LEU A 130 16.65 -13.11 -7.14
C LEU A 130 15.86 -12.62 -5.92
N SER A 131 16.55 -12.35 -4.80
CA SER A 131 15.96 -11.75 -3.60
C SER A 131 15.35 -10.38 -3.91
N THR A 132 16.08 -9.54 -4.63
CA THR A 132 15.64 -8.20 -5.04
C THR A 132 14.38 -8.28 -5.91
N ALA A 133 14.35 -9.13 -6.93
CA ALA A 133 13.18 -9.32 -7.79
C ALA A 133 11.94 -9.75 -7.00
N ARG A 134 12.10 -10.68 -6.05
CA ARG A 134 11.01 -11.14 -5.17
C ARG A 134 10.50 -10.01 -4.27
N LYS A 135 11.38 -9.18 -3.70
CA LYS A 135 10.99 -8.01 -2.90
C LYS A 135 10.22 -6.97 -3.72
N VAL A 136 10.63 -6.68 -4.95
CA VAL A 136 9.87 -5.78 -5.85
C VAL A 136 8.51 -6.36 -6.22
N ARG A 137 8.43 -7.67 -6.52
CA ARG A 137 7.14 -8.36 -6.78
C ARG A 137 6.19 -8.27 -5.59
N GLU A 138 6.70 -8.54 -4.39
CA GLU A 138 5.89 -8.48 -3.16
C GLU A 138 5.47 -7.04 -2.84
N ALA A 139 6.32 -6.04 -3.07
CA ALA A 139 5.98 -4.63 -2.91
C ALA A 139 4.83 -4.23 -3.84
N CYS A 140 4.87 -4.61 -5.12
CA CYS A 140 3.77 -4.37 -6.06
C CYS A 140 2.46 -5.01 -5.58
N LEU A 141 2.54 -6.22 -5.03
CA LEU A 141 1.40 -7.00 -4.59
C LEU A 141 0.77 -6.45 -3.32
N LYS A 142 1.58 -6.04 -2.33
CA LYS A 142 1.08 -5.38 -1.12
C LYS A 142 0.50 -4.00 -1.44
N ALA A 143 1.18 -3.18 -2.24
CA ALA A 143 0.69 -1.86 -2.64
C ALA A 143 -0.64 -1.91 -3.41
N SER A 144 -0.96 -3.03 -4.07
CA SER A 144 -2.17 -3.19 -4.88
C SER A 144 -3.49 -2.97 -4.13
N THR A 145 -3.52 -3.13 -2.81
CA THR A 145 -4.72 -2.88 -1.99
C THR A 145 -5.04 -1.41 -1.82
N LEU A 146 -4.05 -0.53 -1.98
CA LEU A 146 -4.21 0.92 -1.89
C LEU A 146 -4.31 1.55 -3.28
N VAL A 147 -3.42 1.15 -4.20
CA VAL A 147 -3.29 1.80 -5.52
C VAL A 147 -4.04 1.07 -6.65
N GLY A 148 -4.61 -0.10 -6.35
CA GLY A 148 -5.40 -0.91 -7.26
C GLY A 148 -4.60 -1.96 -8.06
N PHE A 149 -5.25 -3.10 -8.35
CA PHE A 149 -4.66 -4.20 -9.13
C PHE A 149 -4.14 -3.82 -10.52
N PRO A 150 -4.81 -2.97 -11.33
CA PRO A 150 -4.30 -2.63 -12.67
C PRO A 150 -2.88 -2.09 -12.65
N ARG A 151 -2.52 -1.31 -11.61
CA ARG A 151 -1.17 -0.75 -11.46
C ARG A 151 -0.14 -1.80 -11.11
N ALA A 152 -0.45 -2.63 -10.11
CA ALA A 152 0.40 -3.74 -9.73
C ALA A 152 0.65 -4.68 -10.92
N ILE A 153 -0.39 -4.99 -11.70
CA ILE A 153 -0.28 -5.81 -12.92
C ILE A 153 0.69 -5.16 -13.93
N ASN A 154 0.51 -3.89 -14.25
CA ASN A 154 1.37 -3.19 -15.20
C ASN A 154 2.83 -3.13 -14.73
N ALA A 155 3.07 -2.90 -13.44
CA ALA A 155 4.40 -2.88 -12.84
C ALA A 155 5.07 -4.26 -12.89
N LEU A 156 4.33 -5.31 -12.57
CA LEU A 156 4.81 -6.69 -12.64
C LEU A 156 5.13 -7.10 -14.08
N PHE A 157 4.31 -6.70 -15.07
CA PHE A 157 4.62 -6.93 -16.48
C PHE A 157 5.91 -6.21 -16.91
N ALA A 158 6.10 -4.95 -16.51
CA ALA A 158 7.30 -4.18 -16.82
C ALA A 158 8.55 -4.83 -16.19
N LEU A 159 8.45 -5.23 -14.92
CA LEU A 159 9.49 -5.96 -14.20
C LEU A 159 9.85 -7.29 -14.88
N THR A 160 8.85 -8.15 -15.15
CA THR A 160 9.07 -9.45 -15.79
C THR A 160 9.70 -9.30 -17.18
N SER A 161 9.27 -8.30 -17.95
CA SER A 161 9.84 -8.02 -19.27
C SER A 161 11.31 -7.64 -19.17
N SER A 162 11.68 -6.77 -18.22
CA SER A 162 13.07 -6.34 -18.02
C SER A 162 13.97 -7.45 -17.46
N ILE A 163 13.46 -8.27 -16.55
CA ILE A 163 14.16 -9.49 -16.08
C ILE A 163 14.40 -10.46 -17.24
N GLY A 164 13.39 -10.68 -18.10
CA GLY A 164 13.53 -11.54 -19.27
C GLY A 164 14.57 -11.04 -20.28
N GLN A 165 14.75 -9.73 -20.41
CA GLN A 165 15.76 -9.14 -21.29
C GLN A 165 17.17 -9.19 -20.70
N THR A 166 17.31 -8.99 -19.38
CA THR A 166 18.61 -8.91 -18.70
C THR A 166 19.14 -10.27 -18.24
N HIS A 167 18.25 -11.18 -17.81
CA HIS A 167 18.59 -12.48 -17.21
C HIS A 167 17.63 -13.61 -17.66
N PRO A 168 17.54 -13.92 -18.97
CA PRO A 168 16.55 -14.84 -19.51
C PRO A 168 16.66 -16.30 -19.02
N HIS A 169 17.88 -16.80 -18.81
CA HIS A 169 18.12 -18.23 -18.54
C HIS A 169 18.31 -18.58 -17.06
N THR A 170 18.50 -17.57 -16.21
CA THR A 170 18.73 -17.74 -14.78
C THR A 170 17.50 -17.27 -14.01
N LEU A 171 17.37 -15.96 -13.79
CA LEU A 171 16.34 -15.37 -12.94
C LEU A 171 14.93 -15.56 -13.49
N ALA A 172 14.72 -15.32 -14.79
CA ALA A 172 13.38 -15.40 -15.38
C ALA A 172 12.78 -16.81 -15.24
N SER A 173 13.59 -17.85 -15.48
CA SER A 173 13.17 -19.25 -15.32
C SER A 173 12.83 -19.60 -13.88
N ILE A 174 13.66 -19.20 -12.91
CA ILE A 174 13.42 -19.45 -11.49
C ILE A 174 12.13 -18.76 -11.03
N LEU A 175 11.98 -17.48 -11.34
CA LEU A 175 10.84 -16.67 -10.91
C LEU A 175 9.51 -17.12 -11.52
N ALA A 176 9.52 -17.68 -12.73
CA ALA A 176 8.33 -18.27 -13.37
C ALA A 176 7.84 -19.53 -12.65
N ASN A 177 8.73 -20.22 -11.92
CA ASN A 177 8.43 -21.42 -11.15
C ASN A 177 8.18 -21.13 -9.65
N ASP A 178 8.19 -19.86 -9.22
CA ASP A 178 7.87 -19.49 -7.84
C ASP A 178 6.43 -19.89 -7.50
N LYS A 179 6.27 -20.59 -6.36
CA LYS A 179 4.95 -20.97 -5.85
C LYS A 179 4.29 -19.78 -5.13
N PRO A 180 2.95 -19.62 -5.22
CA PRO A 180 2.23 -18.65 -4.41
C PRO A 180 2.52 -18.84 -2.92
N LEU A 181 2.89 -17.76 -2.22
CA LEU A 181 3.09 -17.80 -0.77
C LEU A 181 1.78 -17.90 -0.02
N ARG A 182 0.71 -17.34 -0.59
CA ARG A 182 -0.64 -17.35 -0.04
C ARG A 182 -1.33 -18.62 -0.56
N PRO A 183 -1.94 -19.43 0.31
CA PRO A 183 -2.50 -20.70 -0.12
C PRO A 183 -3.55 -20.43 -1.19
N SER A 184 -3.49 -21.16 -2.31
CA SER A 184 -4.70 -21.34 -3.10
C SER A 184 -5.66 -22.02 -2.16
N SER A 185 -6.73 -21.35 -1.76
CA SER A 185 -7.87 -22.03 -1.17
C SER A 185 -8.10 -23.27 -2.01
N SER A 186 -7.86 -24.43 -1.42
CA SER A 186 -8.26 -25.70 -2.00
C SER A 186 -9.78 -25.66 -1.98
N ALA A 187 -10.37 -24.94 -2.94
CA ALA A 187 -11.73 -25.14 -3.36
C ALA A 187 -11.73 -26.52 -4.01
N SER A 188 -11.82 -27.52 -3.14
CA SER A 188 -12.34 -28.84 -3.45
C SER A 188 -13.80 -28.67 -3.85
N SER A 189 -14.04 -28.07 -5.01
CA SER A 189 -15.30 -28.17 -5.74
C SER A 189 -14.91 -28.31 -7.20
N SER A 190 -14.91 -29.57 -7.62
CA SER A 190 -14.95 -30.02 -9.01
C SER A 190 -15.83 -29.12 -9.88
N PHE A 191 -15.24 -28.11 -10.50
CA PHE A 191 -15.70 -27.60 -11.78
C PHE A 191 -15.08 -28.50 -12.84
N SER A 192 -15.81 -29.55 -13.20
CA SER A 192 -15.53 -30.31 -14.41
C SER A 192 -15.79 -29.40 -15.60
N ALA A 193 -14.78 -28.64 -16.01
CA ALA A 193 -14.79 -27.90 -17.26
C ALA A 193 -14.50 -28.89 -18.40
N SER A 194 -15.53 -29.63 -18.81
CA SER A 194 -15.54 -30.26 -20.13
C SER A 194 -15.86 -29.17 -21.15
N LEU A 195 -14.81 -28.46 -21.59
CA LEU A 195 -14.84 -27.67 -22.83
C LEU A 195 -14.29 -28.54 -23.94
N ALA A 196 -15.13 -29.40 -24.49
CA ALA A 196 -15.01 -29.84 -25.87
C ALA A 196 -15.93 -28.93 -26.72
N PRO A 197 -15.49 -28.44 -27.89
CA PRO A 197 -16.34 -27.64 -28.74
C PRO A 197 -17.30 -28.56 -29.51
N PRO A 198 -18.62 -28.31 -29.54
CA PRO A 198 -19.44 -28.90 -30.58
C PRO A 198 -19.25 -28.09 -31.86
N ALA A 199 -18.90 -28.81 -32.92
CA ALA A 199 -19.01 -28.36 -34.29
C ALA A 199 -20.47 -28.01 -34.64
N ASP A 200 -20.61 -27.16 -35.64
CA ASP A 200 -21.85 -26.87 -36.37
C ASP A 200 -22.74 -28.11 -36.55
N ASP A 201 -24.04 -27.99 -36.26
CA ASP A 201 -25.07 -28.04 -37.30
C ASP A 201 -26.49 -27.91 -36.73
N ASN A 202 -27.30 -27.20 -37.51
CA ASN A 202 -28.75 -27.26 -37.63
C ASN A 202 -29.67 -26.53 -36.63
N ILE A 203 -30.14 -25.40 -37.15
CA ILE A 203 -31.45 -24.78 -36.93
C ILE A 203 -32.56 -25.82 -37.14
N ASP A 204 -33.43 -26.02 -36.14
CA ASP A 204 -34.89 -25.98 -36.33
C ASP A 204 -35.65 -26.25 -35.02
N ASN A 205 -36.70 -25.45 -34.82
CA ASN A 205 -37.91 -25.70 -34.03
C ASN A 205 -37.79 -26.12 -32.55
N LEU A 206 -38.26 -25.25 -31.65
CA LEU A 206 -39.34 -25.64 -30.73
C LEU A 206 -40.03 -24.42 -30.11
N ASN A 207 -41.20 -24.11 -30.66
CA ASN A 207 -42.31 -23.47 -29.94
C ASN A 207 -42.72 -24.37 -28.76
N HIS A 208 -42.64 -23.86 -27.52
CA HIS A 208 -43.58 -24.27 -26.48
C HIS A 208 -43.72 -23.21 -25.37
N SER A 209 -44.78 -22.42 -25.51
CA SER A 209 -45.74 -22.02 -24.48
C SER A 209 -45.34 -22.24 -23.03
N TYR A 210 -45.16 -21.16 -22.27
CA TYR A 210 -45.40 -21.17 -20.83
C TYR A 210 -46.49 -20.17 -20.45
N ASP A 211 -47.48 -20.77 -19.80
CA ASP A 211 -48.73 -20.29 -19.27
C ASP A 211 -48.49 -19.35 -18.08
N ILE A 212 -49.12 -18.17 -18.09
CA ILE A 212 -49.15 -17.24 -16.95
C ILE A 212 -50.44 -17.54 -16.18
N SER A 213 -50.32 -18.16 -15.01
CA SER A 213 -51.40 -18.19 -14.04
C SER A 213 -50.92 -17.76 -12.66
N SER A 214 -51.58 -16.71 -12.20
CA SER A 214 -51.46 -16.02 -10.93
C SER A 214 -51.94 -16.88 -9.77
N GLY A 215 -51.13 -16.97 -8.70
CA GLY A 215 -51.48 -17.66 -7.45
C GLY A 215 -50.96 -16.91 -6.23
N ASN A 216 -51.90 -16.33 -5.50
CA ASN A 216 -51.78 -15.50 -4.30
C ASN A 216 -51.40 -16.31 -3.04
N LEU A 217 -50.36 -15.93 -2.29
CA LEU A 217 -50.13 -16.39 -0.90
C LEU A 217 -49.45 -15.31 -0.02
N SER A 218 -50.04 -15.11 1.16
CA SER A 218 -49.80 -14.14 2.24
C SER A 218 -48.39 -14.13 2.87
N PRO A 219 -48.03 -13.10 3.66
CA PRO A 219 -46.67 -12.90 4.16
C PRO A 219 -46.45 -13.67 5.47
N THR A 220 -45.53 -14.64 5.46
CA THR A 220 -45.00 -15.24 6.68
C THR A 220 -43.72 -14.52 7.07
N THR A 221 -43.82 -13.67 8.10
CA THR A 221 -42.68 -13.16 8.86
C THR A 221 -41.90 -14.33 9.47
N THR A 222 -40.74 -14.66 8.91
CA THR A 222 -39.71 -15.46 9.59
C THR A 222 -38.50 -14.59 9.83
N ASN A 223 -38.48 -14.03 11.03
CA ASN A 223 -37.32 -13.44 11.67
C ASN A 223 -36.28 -14.56 11.86
N ARG A 224 -35.34 -14.70 10.92
CA ARG A 224 -34.26 -15.69 11.01
C ARG A 224 -32.96 -14.96 11.30
N SER A 225 -32.64 -14.84 12.59
CA SER A 225 -31.31 -14.48 13.05
C SER A 225 -30.29 -15.41 12.39
N PRO A 226 -29.16 -14.90 11.87
CA PRO A 226 -28.13 -15.76 11.29
C PRO A 226 -27.46 -16.55 12.41
N THR A 227 -27.67 -17.86 12.41
CA THR A 227 -26.87 -18.82 13.18
C THR A 227 -25.39 -18.73 12.76
N PRO A 228 -24.43 -18.88 13.68
CA PRO A 228 -23.01 -18.77 13.39
C PRO A 228 -22.59 -19.95 12.52
N THR A 229 -22.43 -19.68 11.23
CA THR A 229 -21.82 -20.59 10.26
C THR A 229 -20.46 -21.00 10.80
N THR A 230 -20.20 -22.31 10.80
CA THR A 230 -18.94 -22.93 11.19
C THR A 230 -17.81 -22.27 10.40
N MET A 231 -17.10 -21.31 11.00
CA MET A 231 -15.96 -20.68 10.33
C MET A 231 -14.92 -21.77 10.06
N ASP A 232 -14.50 -21.88 8.80
CA ASP A 232 -13.38 -22.71 8.40
C ASP A 232 -12.15 -22.35 9.26
N LYS A 233 -11.40 -23.36 9.70
CA LYS A 233 -10.18 -23.18 10.48
C LYS A 233 -9.16 -22.29 9.76
N SER A 234 -9.18 -22.30 8.42
CA SER A 234 -8.37 -21.40 7.57
C SER A 234 -8.73 -19.92 7.78
N THR A 235 -10.03 -19.59 7.75
CA THR A 235 -10.53 -18.24 8.02
C THR A 235 -10.16 -17.78 9.44
N SER A 236 -10.23 -18.68 10.42
CA SER A 236 -9.83 -18.38 11.80
C SER A 236 -8.34 -18.01 11.94
N HIS A 237 -7.45 -18.70 11.22
CA HIS A 237 -6.02 -18.40 11.24
C HIS A 237 -5.70 -17.02 10.63
N PHE A 238 -6.26 -16.71 9.45
CA PHE A 238 -6.04 -15.40 8.83
C PHE A 238 -6.63 -14.26 9.64
N HIS A 239 -7.81 -14.46 10.23
CA HIS A 239 -8.39 -13.51 11.15
C HIS A 239 -7.44 -13.19 12.31
N GLN A 240 -6.92 -14.21 13.00
CA GLN A 240 -6.03 -14.01 14.14
C GLN A 240 -4.73 -13.30 13.74
N ARG A 241 -4.13 -13.72 12.62
CA ARG A 241 -2.89 -13.13 12.09
C ARG A 241 -3.09 -11.67 11.68
N GLY A 242 -4.18 -11.40 10.96
CA GLY A 242 -4.54 -10.05 10.50
C GLY A 242 -4.86 -9.13 11.65
N LEU A 243 -5.67 -9.57 12.62
CA LEU A 243 -6.01 -8.79 13.80
C LEU A 243 -4.78 -8.51 14.67
N SER A 244 -3.86 -9.47 14.81
CA SER A 244 -2.59 -9.28 15.50
C SER A 244 -1.73 -8.20 14.84
N PHE A 245 -1.60 -8.23 13.52
CA PHE A 245 -0.83 -7.20 12.80
C PHE A 245 -1.52 -5.83 12.85
N PHE A 246 -2.85 -5.80 12.65
CA PHE A 246 -3.66 -4.58 12.75
C PHE A 246 -3.51 -3.90 14.11
N ARG A 247 -3.54 -4.69 15.21
CA ARG A 247 -3.31 -4.19 16.57
C ARG A 247 -1.93 -3.59 16.77
N ARG A 248 -0.90 -4.09 16.09
CA ARG A 248 0.44 -3.49 16.15
C ARG A 248 0.49 -2.14 15.45
N ILE A 249 -0.23 -1.98 14.35
CA ILE A 249 -0.29 -0.71 13.60
C ILE A 249 -1.08 0.34 14.39
N TYR A 250 -2.33 0.03 14.74
CA TYR A 250 -3.24 1.02 15.33
C TYR A 250 -3.18 1.09 16.86
N SER A 251 -2.57 0.11 17.53
CA SER A 251 -2.38 0.08 18.98
C SER A 251 -3.69 0.39 19.73
N HIS A 252 -3.70 1.35 20.63
CA HIS A 252 -4.87 1.79 21.39
C HIS A 252 -6.02 2.33 20.52
N HIS A 253 -5.78 2.74 19.26
CA HIS A 253 -6.84 3.15 18.34
C HIS A 253 -7.56 1.97 17.66
N THR A 254 -7.05 0.74 17.80
CA THR A 254 -7.61 -0.45 17.14
C THR A 254 -9.13 -0.59 17.33
N PRO A 255 -9.70 -0.49 18.56
CA PRO A 255 -11.14 -0.66 18.75
C PRO A 255 -11.97 0.36 17.96
N ARG A 256 -11.52 1.63 17.95
CA ARG A 256 -12.21 2.72 17.24
C ARG A 256 -12.20 2.49 15.73
N VAL A 257 -11.05 2.14 15.15
CA VAL A 257 -10.95 1.93 13.69
C VAL A 257 -11.77 0.70 13.26
N LEU A 258 -11.72 -0.39 14.03
CA LEU A 258 -12.55 -1.57 13.77
C LEU A 258 -14.05 -1.25 13.87
N GLN A 259 -14.47 -0.53 14.91
CA GLN A 259 -15.87 -0.16 15.08
C GLN A 259 -16.37 0.73 13.94
N ALA A 260 -15.55 1.68 13.49
CA ALA A 260 -15.89 2.55 12.37
C ALA A 260 -16.07 1.75 11.07
N MET A 261 -15.13 0.86 10.73
CA MET A 261 -15.26 -0.02 9.56
C MET A 261 -16.47 -0.96 9.67
N ASP A 262 -16.70 -1.54 10.85
CA ASP A 262 -17.78 -2.50 11.08
C ASP A 262 -19.15 -1.84 10.92
N THR A 263 -19.34 -0.70 11.57
CA THR A 263 -20.59 0.05 11.57
C THR A 263 -20.93 0.59 10.18
N THR A 264 -19.92 1.10 9.45
CA THR A 264 -20.15 1.74 8.14
C THR A 264 -20.42 0.75 7.01
N SER A 265 -19.96 -0.50 7.12
CA SER A 265 -20.14 -1.52 6.08
C SER A 265 -21.08 -2.66 6.47
N GLY A 266 -21.65 -2.66 7.68
CA GLY A 266 -22.35 -3.83 8.22
C GLY A 266 -21.44 -5.05 8.44
N GLY A 267 -20.16 -4.81 8.74
CA GLY A 267 -19.15 -5.84 9.03
C GLY A 267 -18.34 -6.35 7.85
N ASP A 268 -18.79 -6.17 6.60
CA ASP A 268 -18.09 -6.69 5.41
C ASP A 268 -16.69 -6.09 5.21
N LEU A 269 -16.53 -4.78 5.40
CA LEU A 269 -15.24 -4.09 5.31
C LEU A 269 -14.29 -4.55 6.41
N THR A 270 -14.77 -4.68 7.65
CA THR A 270 -13.96 -5.21 8.75
C THR A 270 -13.53 -6.65 8.49
N TYR A 271 -14.44 -7.49 8.03
CA TYR A 271 -14.14 -8.87 7.66
C TYR A 271 -13.08 -8.92 6.55
N PHE A 272 -13.29 -8.21 5.44
CA PHE A 272 -12.38 -8.21 4.30
C PHE A 272 -11.01 -7.62 4.67
N ALA A 273 -10.99 -6.50 5.39
CA ALA A 273 -9.75 -5.88 5.85
C ALA A 273 -8.95 -6.84 6.74
N ILE A 274 -9.56 -7.42 7.78
CA ILE A 274 -8.82 -8.24 8.74
C ILE A 274 -8.43 -9.60 8.17
N ASN A 275 -9.32 -10.27 7.45
CA ASN A 275 -9.03 -11.61 6.93
C ASN A 275 -8.14 -11.55 5.69
N CYS A 276 -8.54 -10.77 4.68
CA CYS A 276 -7.89 -10.81 3.38
C CYS A 276 -6.70 -9.84 3.31
N ILE A 277 -6.91 -8.55 3.64
CA ILE A 277 -5.87 -7.54 3.49
C ILE A 277 -4.78 -7.73 4.55
N TYR A 278 -5.10 -7.57 5.83
CA TYR A 278 -4.11 -7.69 6.91
C TYR A 278 -3.70 -9.14 7.16
N GLY A 279 -4.63 -10.10 7.09
CA GLY A 279 -4.39 -11.51 7.40
C GLY A 279 -3.65 -12.29 6.33
N GLU A 280 -4.15 -12.30 5.09
CA GLU A 280 -3.52 -13.07 4.01
C GLU A 280 -2.37 -12.33 3.34
N LEU A 281 -2.54 -11.03 3.08
CA LEU A 281 -1.60 -10.25 2.26
C LEU A 281 -0.52 -9.55 3.09
N LEU A 282 -0.90 -8.58 3.92
CA LEU A 282 0.07 -7.67 4.54
C LEU A 282 0.90 -8.36 5.63
N SER A 283 0.30 -9.26 6.42
CA SER A 283 1.02 -10.00 7.46
C SER A 283 1.87 -11.18 6.94
N GLU A 284 1.94 -11.37 5.62
CA GLU A 284 2.91 -12.26 4.97
C GLU A 284 4.31 -11.66 4.94
N PHE A 285 5.15 -12.07 5.89
CA PHE A 285 6.44 -11.45 6.15
C PHE A 285 7.65 -12.23 5.60
N ARG A 286 7.45 -13.33 4.87
CA ARG A 286 8.57 -14.13 4.32
C ARG A 286 9.46 -13.37 3.33
N ILE A 287 8.93 -12.35 2.66
CA ILE A 287 9.67 -11.52 1.69
C ILE A 287 9.89 -10.10 2.21
N LEU A 288 8.81 -9.43 2.65
CA LEU A 288 8.87 -8.08 3.23
C LEU A 288 8.46 -8.12 4.69
N GLY A 289 9.34 -7.67 5.57
CA GLY A 289 9.12 -7.67 7.02
C GLY A 289 8.00 -6.71 7.46
N PRO A 290 7.66 -6.72 8.77
CA PRO A 290 6.61 -5.87 9.31
C PRO A 290 6.88 -4.37 9.08
N LEU A 291 8.11 -3.91 9.35
CA LEU A 291 8.51 -2.51 9.18
C LEU A 291 8.43 -2.06 7.72
N GLU A 292 9.01 -2.84 6.79
CA GLU A 292 8.93 -2.56 5.34
C GLU A 292 7.47 -2.49 4.88
N THR A 293 6.63 -3.40 5.36
CA THR A 293 5.20 -3.41 5.03
C THR A 293 4.47 -2.18 5.59
N GLY A 294 4.74 -1.79 6.84
CA GLY A 294 4.13 -0.60 7.45
C GLY A 294 4.51 0.70 6.74
N LEU A 295 5.80 0.86 6.41
CA LEU A 295 6.29 2.03 5.67
C LEU A 295 5.79 2.06 4.22
N LEU A 296 5.62 0.90 3.59
CA LEU A 296 5.00 0.78 2.27
C LEU A 296 3.56 1.29 2.29
N GLU A 297 2.74 0.84 3.25
CA GLU A 297 1.35 1.31 3.38
C GLU A 297 1.31 2.82 3.66
N PHE A 298 2.20 3.31 4.55
CA PHE A 298 2.32 4.74 4.84
C PHE A 298 2.63 5.55 3.58
N VAL A 299 3.64 5.18 2.81
CA VAL A 299 4.07 5.97 1.66
C VAL A 299 3.06 5.90 0.51
N CYS A 300 2.33 4.80 0.35
CA CYS A 300 1.20 4.71 -0.56
C CYS A 300 0.09 5.71 -0.17
N CYS A 301 -0.37 5.71 1.08
CA CYS A 301 -1.40 6.63 1.56
C CYS A 301 -0.94 8.10 1.46
N LEU A 302 0.34 8.38 1.74
CA LEU A 302 0.93 9.70 1.60
C LEU A 302 0.89 10.17 0.14
N ALA A 303 1.37 9.34 -0.78
CA ALA A 303 1.42 9.64 -2.21
C ALA A 303 0.03 9.80 -2.85
N ASP A 304 -0.95 9.04 -2.37
CA ASP A 304 -2.35 9.08 -2.84
C ASP A 304 -3.17 10.22 -2.19
N GLY A 305 -2.58 10.98 -1.26
CA GLY A 305 -3.25 12.09 -0.58
C GLY A 305 -4.29 11.67 0.46
N CYS A 306 -4.23 10.43 0.94
CA CYS A 306 -5.13 9.89 1.96
C CYS A 306 -4.63 10.25 3.37
N GLY A 307 -4.78 11.52 3.77
CA GLY A 307 -4.24 12.08 5.01
C GLY A 307 -4.53 11.27 6.29
N PRO A 308 -5.80 10.97 6.62
CA PRO A 308 -6.15 10.19 7.81
C PRO A 308 -5.49 8.80 7.85
N GLN A 309 -5.46 8.10 6.72
CA GLN A 309 -4.82 6.79 6.59
C GLN A 309 -3.30 6.91 6.66
N ALA A 310 -2.71 7.93 6.02
CA ALA A 310 -1.29 8.21 6.10
C ALA A 310 -0.86 8.47 7.56
N LYS A 311 -1.63 9.26 8.33
CA LYS A 311 -1.41 9.49 9.77
C LYS A 311 -1.43 8.18 10.56
N GLY A 312 -2.45 7.34 10.34
CA GLY A 312 -2.54 6.02 10.99
C GLY A 312 -1.34 5.11 10.71
N HIS A 313 -0.94 5.00 9.45
CA HIS A 313 0.20 4.17 9.03
C HIS A 313 1.55 4.78 9.37
N PHE A 314 1.65 6.10 9.48
CA PHE A 314 2.82 6.81 9.97
C PHE A 314 3.12 6.40 11.43
N PHE A 315 2.14 6.51 12.34
CA PHE A 315 2.30 6.07 13.73
C PHE A 315 2.41 4.55 13.84
N GLY A 316 1.71 3.81 12.97
CA GLY A 316 1.87 2.37 12.85
C GLY A 316 3.28 1.96 12.49
N SER A 317 3.97 2.71 11.62
CA SER A 317 5.36 2.45 11.28
C SER A 317 6.28 2.65 12.49
N ILE A 318 6.03 3.66 13.33
CA ILE A 318 6.74 3.83 14.61
C ILE A 318 6.52 2.61 15.51
N ASN A 319 5.28 2.14 15.65
CA ASN A 319 4.95 0.95 16.44
C ASN A 319 5.62 -0.34 15.90
N LEU A 320 6.03 -0.33 14.62
CA LEU A 320 6.74 -1.42 13.96
C LEU A 320 8.27 -1.24 13.96
N GLY A 321 8.79 -0.21 14.63
CA GLY A 321 10.22 0.04 14.81
C GLY A 321 10.82 1.11 13.90
N ALA A 322 10.00 1.91 13.21
CA ALA A 322 10.53 3.01 12.40
C ALA A 322 11.13 4.11 13.30
N THR A 323 12.39 4.46 13.06
CA THR A 323 13.01 5.63 13.68
C THR A 323 12.54 6.91 12.98
N THR A 324 12.72 8.06 13.64
CA THR A 324 12.45 9.37 13.01
C THR A 324 13.26 9.57 11.73
N THR A 325 14.51 9.11 11.70
CA THR A 325 15.38 9.17 10.52
C THR A 325 14.80 8.35 9.36
N THR A 326 14.35 7.12 9.63
CA THR A 326 13.72 6.26 8.61
C THR A 326 12.43 6.87 8.05
N LEU A 327 11.60 7.47 8.91
CA LEU A 327 10.37 8.14 8.47
C LEU A 327 10.67 9.39 7.64
N ARG A 328 11.65 10.19 8.08
CA ARG A 328 12.10 11.37 7.32
C ARG A 328 12.64 10.99 5.94
N ALA A 329 13.49 9.96 5.87
CA ALA A 329 13.99 9.45 4.60
C ALA A 329 12.87 8.91 3.70
N THR A 330 11.82 8.30 4.27
CA THR A 330 10.64 7.82 3.55
C THR A 330 9.85 8.98 2.91
N VAL A 331 9.61 10.06 3.66
CA VAL A 331 8.94 11.27 3.15
C VAL A 331 9.80 11.95 2.08
N LEU A 332 11.09 12.15 2.36
CA LEU A 332 12.04 12.73 1.39
C LEU A 332 12.14 11.91 0.10
N LEU A 333 12.07 10.58 0.17
CA LEU A 333 12.05 9.73 -1.01
C LEU A 333 10.81 9.98 -1.86
N ALA A 334 9.62 10.05 -1.25
CA ALA A 334 8.39 10.36 -1.97
C ALA A 334 8.44 11.76 -2.61
N GLU A 335 8.93 12.76 -1.87
CA GLU A 335 9.11 14.13 -2.37
C GLU A 335 10.10 14.19 -3.53
N LYS A 336 11.24 13.51 -3.43
CA LYS A 336 12.29 13.52 -4.45
C LYS A 336 11.85 12.79 -5.72
N ILE A 337 11.02 11.76 -5.61
CA ILE A 337 10.38 11.12 -6.77
C ILE A 337 9.37 12.08 -7.40
N ALA A 338 8.52 12.73 -6.60
CA ALA A 338 7.54 13.69 -7.11
C ALA A 338 8.22 14.86 -7.86
N GLU A 339 9.30 15.41 -7.29
CA GLU A 339 10.11 16.47 -7.91
C GLU A 339 10.68 16.04 -9.26
N GLN A 340 11.33 14.88 -9.33
CA GLN A 340 11.93 14.37 -10.58
C GLN A 340 10.88 14.07 -11.67
N LEU A 341 9.65 13.79 -11.26
CA LEU A 341 8.54 13.49 -12.16
C LEU A 341 7.64 14.70 -12.44
N ASP A 342 7.95 15.87 -11.90
CA ASP A 342 7.13 17.08 -11.99
C ASP A 342 5.68 16.84 -11.50
N MET A 343 5.55 16.22 -10.32
CA MET A 343 4.28 15.86 -9.68
C MET A 343 4.04 16.67 -8.41
N ALA A 344 2.78 17.00 -8.15
CA ALA A 344 2.37 17.64 -6.92
C ALA A 344 2.53 16.69 -5.72
N CYS A 345 2.86 17.24 -4.56
CA CYS A 345 2.84 16.53 -3.28
C CYS A 345 1.57 16.93 -2.51
N PRO A 346 0.54 16.06 -2.41
CA PRO A 346 -0.71 16.39 -1.71
C PRO A 346 -0.51 16.85 -0.26
N TRP A 347 0.57 16.41 0.39
CA TRP A 347 0.90 16.80 1.76
C TRP A 347 1.62 18.15 1.89
N LYS A 348 1.98 18.78 0.77
CA LYS A 348 2.65 20.09 0.72
C LYS A 348 1.74 21.22 0.23
N THR A 349 0.48 20.94 -0.12
CA THR A 349 -0.39 21.99 -0.67
C THR A 349 -0.49 23.16 0.30
N ASP A 350 -0.16 24.35 -0.22
CA ASP A 350 -0.19 25.61 0.52
C ASP A 350 -1.54 25.79 1.21
N HIS A 351 -1.49 26.23 2.47
CA HIS A 351 -2.62 26.59 3.33
C HIS A 351 -3.54 27.71 2.77
N HIS A 352 -3.45 28.04 1.48
CA HIS A 352 -4.10 29.20 0.87
C HIS A 352 -5.29 28.90 -0.06
N MET A 353 -5.63 27.63 -0.35
CA MET A 353 -6.57 27.33 -1.46
C MET A 353 -7.81 26.48 -1.15
N VAL A 354 -8.08 26.05 0.09
CA VAL A 354 -9.27 25.19 0.37
C VAL A 354 -10.21 25.86 1.38
N ALA A 355 -10.97 26.84 0.90
CA ALA A 355 -12.17 27.37 1.59
C ALA A 355 -13.48 26.89 0.93
N SER A 356 -13.43 25.99 -0.06
CA SER A 356 -14.65 25.54 -0.75
C SER A 356 -14.58 24.10 -1.21
N GLU A 357 -14.79 23.16 -0.30
CA GLU A 357 -15.60 21.95 -0.51
C GLU A 357 -15.63 21.19 0.82
N ARG A 358 -16.71 21.40 1.56
CA ARG A 358 -16.98 20.74 2.85
C ARG A 358 -17.53 19.34 2.57
N VAL A 359 -16.79 18.32 3.00
CA VAL A 359 -17.37 17.03 3.41
C VAL A 359 -17.08 16.94 4.90
N ASP A 360 -18.13 17.11 5.72
CA ASP A 360 -18.03 17.07 7.17
C ASP A 360 -17.54 15.67 7.60
N PHE A 361 -16.29 15.59 8.04
CA PHE A 361 -15.68 14.42 8.68
C PHE A 361 -15.11 14.82 10.05
N ASP A 362 -15.81 15.71 10.75
CA ASP A 362 -15.44 16.20 12.07
C ASP A 362 -16.12 15.35 13.15
N ASP A 363 -15.42 14.31 13.60
CA ASP A 363 -15.60 13.75 14.96
C ASP A 363 -14.35 12.96 15.44
N MET A 364 -13.15 13.36 15.01
CA MET A 364 -11.90 12.63 15.27
C MET A 364 -10.86 13.37 16.11
N ASP A 365 -11.10 14.63 16.50
CA ASP A 365 -10.18 15.40 17.32
C ASP A 365 -10.93 16.28 18.37
N THR A 366 -11.68 15.66 19.28
CA THR A 366 -11.93 16.21 20.62
C THR A 366 -12.15 15.06 21.61
N ASP A 367 -11.33 15.05 22.67
CA ASP A 367 -11.34 14.21 23.89
C ASP A 367 -10.01 13.47 24.12
N ILE A 368 -8.94 14.25 24.18
CA ILE A 368 -7.75 13.92 24.96
C ILE A 368 -7.88 14.73 26.26
N GLU A 369 -7.97 14.02 27.38
CA GLU A 369 -8.22 14.52 28.75
C GLU A 369 -9.69 14.71 29.17
N THR A 370 -10.47 13.63 29.34
CA THR A 370 -11.40 13.44 30.50
C THR A 370 -12.10 12.07 30.47
N THR A 371 -11.38 10.96 30.48
CA THR A 371 -12.00 9.66 30.84
C THR A 371 -11.02 8.78 31.61
N ASP A 372 -10.53 9.28 32.75
CA ASP A 372 -9.82 8.46 33.75
C ASP A 372 -10.44 8.58 35.15
N ASN A 373 -11.57 9.31 35.28
CA ASN A 373 -12.26 9.50 36.57
C ASN A 373 -13.52 8.66 36.78
N ASP A 374 -14.14 8.11 35.73
CA ASP A 374 -15.41 7.37 35.91
C ASP A 374 -15.26 5.89 36.23
N TYR A 375 -14.08 5.29 36.04
CA TYR A 375 -13.87 3.88 36.41
C TYR A 375 -13.47 3.67 37.89
N ARG A 376 -13.33 4.76 38.67
CA ARG A 376 -13.01 4.71 40.11
C ARG A 376 -14.18 5.03 41.03
N ARG A 377 -15.35 5.42 40.49
CA ARG A 377 -16.50 5.87 41.29
C ARG A 377 -17.47 4.74 41.71
N ASP A 378 -17.47 3.60 41.04
CA ASP A 378 -18.39 2.48 41.33
C ASP A 378 -17.92 1.51 42.44
N LYS A 379 -16.91 1.85 43.23
CA LYS A 379 -16.43 0.99 44.32
C LYS A 379 -16.52 1.57 45.74
N ASN A 380 -17.08 2.76 45.91
CA ASN A 380 -17.15 3.41 47.23
C ASN A 380 -18.53 3.93 47.66
N GLU A 381 -19.62 3.57 46.99
CA GLU A 381 -20.98 3.85 47.50
C GLU A 381 -21.54 2.66 48.27
N SER A 382 -20.94 2.43 49.44
CA SER A 382 -21.51 1.62 50.54
C SER A 382 -20.95 2.12 51.87
N ALA A 383 -21.13 3.41 52.18
CA ALA A 383 -21.16 3.90 53.55
C ALA A 383 -21.61 5.36 53.62
N ALA A 384 -22.46 5.63 54.61
CA ALA A 384 -22.73 6.93 55.23
C ALA A 384 -23.73 7.89 54.54
N ASN A 385 -24.98 7.74 54.99
CA ASN A 385 -25.84 8.82 55.50
C ASN A 385 -25.06 10.03 56.05
N ASP A 386 -25.39 11.25 55.63
CA ASP A 386 -26.08 12.27 56.44
C ASP A 386 -26.11 13.60 55.68
N GLY A 387 -27.25 14.29 55.77
CA GLY A 387 -27.59 15.38 54.86
C GLY A 387 -27.07 16.76 55.26
N GLU A 388 -27.19 17.71 54.33
CA GLU A 388 -27.61 19.08 54.64
C GLU A 388 -28.04 19.83 53.37
N LYS A 389 -29.14 20.58 53.50
CA LYS A 389 -29.66 21.50 52.49
C LYS A 389 -28.73 22.70 52.36
N ARG A 390 -28.50 23.19 51.13
CA ARG A 390 -28.23 24.61 50.87
C ARG A 390 -28.59 25.03 49.45
N ASP A 391 -29.54 25.96 49.38
CA ASP A 391 -29.84 26.84 48.24
C ASP A 391 -28.59 27.61 47.80
N HIS A 392 -28.30 27.69 46.49
CA HIS A 392 -27.64 28.85 45.89
C HIS A 392 -28.08 29.08 44.43
N ARG A 393 -28.95 30.09 44.31
CA ARG A 393 -28.95 31.23 43.37
C ARG A 393 -28.21 31.05 42.03
N LYS A 394 -29.01 31.19 40.96
CA LYS A 394 -28.64 31.38 39.56
C LYS A 394 -27.82 32.66 39.37
N ASP A 395 -26.66 32.54 38.75
CA ASP A 395 -26.05 33.60 37.94
C ASP A 395 -25.94 33.08 36.50
N LYS A 396 -26.46 33.87 35.56
CA LYS A 396 -26.38 33.64 34.12
C LYS A 396 -24.99 34.12 33.67
N GLU A 397 -24.11 33.20 33.32
CA GLU A 397 -22.93 33.53 32.53
C GLU A 397 -23.32 33.71 31.06
N GLU A 398 -22.84 34.82 30.53
CA GLU A 398 -22.96 35.31 29.17
C GLU A 398 -22.10 34.42 28.27
N TYR A 399 -22.74 33.77 27.29
CA TYR A 399 -22.09 32.90 26.33
C TYR A 399 -21.29 33.75 25.33
N GLU A 400 -19.97 33.87 25.55
CA GLU A 400 -19.06 34.32 24.50
C GLU A 400 -18.86 33.18 23.49
N PRO A 401 -19.04 33.42 22.17
CA PRO A 401 -18.73 32.40 21.18
C PRO A 401 -17.22 32.17 21.12
N GLU A 402 -16.80 30.94 21.37
CA GLU A 402 -15.44 30.43 21.16
C GLU A 402 -14.90 30.76 19.76
N PRO A 403 -13.59 31.02 19.61
CA PRO A 403 -13.00 31.46 18.36
C PRO A 403 -13.07 30.37 17.29
N GLU A 404 -13.30 30.79 16.05
CA GLU A 404 -13.34 29.98 14.83
C GLU A 404 -12.20 28.94 14.80
N HIS A 405 -12.57 27.66 14.73
CA HIS A 405 -11.65 26.53 14.66
C HIS A 405 -10.62 26.70 13.53
N ILE A 406 -9.34 26.70 13.90
CA ILE A 406 -8.21 26.72 12.99
C ILE A 406 -8.23 25.40 12.19
N PHE A 407 -8.36 25.50 10.86
CA PHE A 407 -8.23 24.35 9.96
C PHE A 407 -6.84 23.73 10.11
N VAL A 408 -6.78 22.53 10.66
CA VAL A 408 -5.58 21.72 10.78
C VAL A 408 -5.45 20.87 9.51
N SER A 409 -4.36 21.02 8.76
CA SER A 409 -4.08 20.15 7.60
C SER A 409 -3.89 18.71 8.09
N ASP A 410 -4.49 17.74 7.38
CA ASP A 410 -4.37 16.31 7.68
C ASP A 410 -2.91 15.81 7.75
N PHE A 411 -1.97 16.59 7.21
CA PHE A 411 -0.54 16.27 7.15
C PHE A 411 0.34 17.04 8.14
N GLN A 412 -0.21 17.84 9.07
CA GLN A 412 0.58 18.59 10.07
C GLN A 412 1.51 17.70 10.93
N PHE A 413 1.22 16.41 11.04
CA PHE A 413 2.11 15.47 11.73
C PHE A 413 3.50 15.37 11.07
N LEU A 414 3.61 15.68 9.78
CA LEU A 414 4.88 15.68 9.04
C LEU A 414 5.77 16.85 9.44
N ASP A 415 5.21 18.02 9.75
CA ASP A 415 5.97 19.23 10.09
C ASP A 415 6.92 18.97 11.26
N ARG A 416 6.46 18.21 12.27
CA ARG A 416 7.25 17.86 13.45
C ARG A 416 8.49 17.02 13.15
N ILE A 417 8.45 16.24 12.07
CA ILE A 417 9.57 15.38 11.66
C ILE A 417 10.45 16.07 10.66
N MET A 418 9.89 16.88 9.78
CA MET A 418 10.67 17.64 8.81
C MET A 418 11.43 18.81 9.48
N ALA A 419 10.95 19.32 10.62
CA ALA A 419 11.63 20.34 11.41
C ALA A 419 12.80 19.84 12.28
N ARG A 420 12.93 18.53 12.48
CA ARG A 420 14.03 17.88 13.23
C ARG A 420 15.03 17.31 12.26
#